data_AF-A0A553PSP7-F1
#
_entry.id   AF-A0A553PSP7-F1
#
_cell.length_a   1.000
_cell.length_b   1.000
_cell.length_c   1.000
_cell.angle_alpha   90.00
_cell.angle_beta   90.00
_cell.angle_gamma   90.00
#
_symmetry.space_group_name_H-M   'P 1'
#
loop_
_entity.id
_entity.type
_entity.pdbx_description
1 polymer ?
#
loop_
_entity_poly.entity_id
_entity_poly.type
_entity_poly.pdbx_seq_one_letter_code
_entity_poly.pdbx_strand_id
1 'polypeptide(L)'
;MEWTLRNCSHIKWILKADDDVMINPYSFHKFLQRRKRRDTSIHGLIIKNGTVRRDLDDKWYTTELEFSEPNYPSYCQGTTYLLSARTIRRLLEVQRQDPKPPFVWEDIYFTGILAKQAHVKLSGMNSMIRLDYHPPIRKGWYFVGTHNLSQANLKNGSQIIWNSMRNYTSLPTI
;
A
#
# COMPACT_ATOMS: atom_id res chain seq x y z
N MET A 1 10.01 0.39 8.06
CA MET A 1 10.62 0.82 6.78
C MET A 1 12.02 1.45 6.89
N GLU A 2 12.61 1.55 8.10
CA GLU A 2 13.93 2.18 8.27
C GLU A 2 15.07 1.43 7.57
N TRP A 3 15.04 0.09 7.60
CA TRP A 3 16.01 -0.75 6.91
C TRP A 3 16.15 -0.40 5.42
N THR A 4 15.02 -0.19 4.75
CA THR A 4 14.99 0.16 3.32
C THR A 4 15.69 1.49 3.06
N LEU A 5 15.49 2.50 3.91
CA LEU A 5 16.16 3.79 3.74
C LEU A 5 17.67 3.72 3.98
N ARG A 6 18.10 2.84 4.89
CA ARG A 6 19.53 2.64 5.22
C ARG A 6 20.26 1.87 4.12
N ASN A 7 19.62 0.85 3.54
CA ASN A 7 20.27 -0.09 2.63
C ASN A 7 19.99 0.19 1.14
N CYS A 8 18.98 1.00 0.82
CA CYS A 8 18.57 1.29 -0.55
C CYS A 8 18.55 2.81 -0.79
N SER A 9 19.71 3.47 -0.71
CA SER A 9 19.84 4.94 -0.72
C SER A 9 19.31 5.65 -1.97
N HIS A 10 19.29 4.96 -3.13
CA HIS A 10 18.93 5.54 -4.43
C HIS A 10 17.49 5.28 -4.88
N ILE A 11 16.68 4.58 -4.08
CA ILE A 11 15.30 4.29 -4.47
C ILE A 11 14.40 5.53 -4.32
N LYS A 12 13.51 5.71 -5.28
CA LYS A 12 12.53 6.81 -5.28
C LYS A 12 11.22 6.39 -4.64
N TRP A 13 10.77 5.20 -5.00
CA TRP A 13 9.47 4.64 -4.68
C TRP A 13 9.65 3.30 -3.98
N ILE A 14 8.85 3.07 -2.94
CA ILE A 14 8.75 1.83 -2.19
C ILE A 14 7.30 1.37 -2.28
N LEU A 15 7.08 0.19 -2.84
CA LEU A 15 5.78 -0.49 -2.78
C LEU A 15 5.83 -1.48 -1.61
N LYS A 16 4.95 -1.29 -0.62
CA LYS A 16 4.66 -2.32 0.37
C LYS A 16 3.57 -3.23 -0.19
N ALA A 17 3.72 -4.52 -0.01
CA ALA A 17 2.71 -5.52 -0.30
C ALA A 17 2.78 -6.64 0.73
N ASP A 18 1.64 -7.24 1.09
CA ASP A 18 1.60 -8.48 1.87
C ASP A 18 2.06 -9.68 1.02
N ASP A 19 2.37 -10.80 1.66
CA ASP A 19 2.87 -12.01 1.00
C ASP A 19 1.81 -12.76 0.18
N ASP A 20 0.54 -12.46 0.41
CA ASP A 20 -0.62 -12.97 -0.32
C ASP A 20 -1.09 -12.02 -1.44
N VAL A 21 -0.24 -11.07 -1.84
CA VAL A 21 -0.56 -10.03 -2.83
C VAL A 21 0.15 -10.27 -4.15
N MET A 22 -0.63 -10.36 -5.22
CA MET A 22 -0.07 -10.39 -6.57
C MET A 22 0.03 -8.98 -7.15
N ILE A 23 1.24 -8.56 -7.53
CA ILE A 23 1.51 -7.26 -8.16
C ILE A 23 1.61 -7.39 -9.68
N ASN A 24 0.96 -6.48 -10.42
CA ASN A 24 1.15 -6.34 -11.86
C ASN A 24 2.22 -5.26 -12.14
N PRO A 25 3.47 -5.66 -12.47
CA PRO A 25 4.58 -4.72 -12.61
C PRO A 25 4.42 -3.76 -13.80
N TYR A 26 3.69 -4.15 -14.85
CA TYR A 26 3.46 -3.29 -16.02
C TYR A 26 2.50 -2.14 -15.69
N SER A 27 1.37 -2.47 -15.07
CA SER A 27 0.40 -1.47 -14.59
C SER A 27 1.04 -0.55 -13.55
N PHE A 28 1.86 -1.12 -12.66
CA PHE A 28 2.62 -0.35 -11.68
C PHE A 28 3.64 0.59 -12.34
N HIS A 29 4.39 0.14 -13.35
CA HIS A 29 5.33 0.98 -14.09
C HIS A 29 4.62 2.15 -14.78
N LYS A 30 3.52 1.86 -15.50
CA LYS A 30 2.67 2.89 -16.12
C LYS A 30 2.12 3.90 -15.13
N PHE A 31 1.79 3.45 -13.92
CA PHE A 31 1.34 4.31 -12.84
C PHE A 31 2.47 5.24 -12.37
N LEU A 32 3.69 4.71 -12.18
CA LEU A 32 4.86 5.50 -11.78
C LEU A 32 5.27 6.54 -12.83
N GLN A 33 5.21 6.21 -14.12
CA GLN A 33 5.58 7.14 -15.21
C GLN A 33 4.72 8.42 -15.23
N ARG A 34 3.47 8.35 -14.77
CA ARG A 34 2.54 9.49 -14.73
C ARG A 34 2.72 10.38 -13.49
N ARG A 35 3.61 10.02 -12.57
CA ARG A 35 3.80 10.74 -11.30
C ARG A 35 4.93 11.75 -11.41
N LYS A 36 4.72 12.92 -10.79
CA LYS A 36 5.78 13.92 -10.65
C LYS A 36 6.89 13.36 -9.76
N ARG A 37 8.14 13.66 -10.09
CA ARG A 37 9.32 13.24 -9.30
C ARG A 37 9.31 13.70 -7.84
N ARG A 38 8.51 14.74 -7.52
CA ARG A 38 8.37 15.33 -6.19
C ARG A 38 7.07 14.97 -5.49
N ASP A 39 6.30 13.99 -5.99
CA ASP A 39 5.10 13.53 -5.31
C ASP A 39 5.50 12.84 -3.99
N THR A 40 4.97 13.36 -2.89
CA THR A 40 5.20 12.86 -1.53
C THR A 40 3.95 12.26 -0.91
N SER A 41 2.90 12.04 -1.71
CA SER A 41 1.66 11.42 -1.24
C SER A 41 1.86 9.92 -0.97
N ILE A 42 1.05 9.36 -0.08
CA ILE A 42 0.90 7.90 0.03
C ILE A 42 -0.17 7.48 -0.96
N HIS A 43 0.13 6.47 -1.77
CA HIS A 43 -0.84 5.96 -2.74
C HIS A 43 -1.30 4.55 -2.37
N GLY A 44 -2.61 4.35 -2.29
CA GLY A 44 -3.16 3.05 -1.90
C GLY A 44 -4.68 3.06 -1.95
N LEU A 45 -5.31 1.97 -1.52
CA LEU A 45 -6.76 1.90 -1.38
C LEU A 45 -7.13 2.68 -0.12
N ILE A 46 -7.71 3.87 -0.27
CA ILE A 46 -8.01 4.72 0.89
C ILE A 46 -9.29 4.23 1.56
N ILE A 47 -9.19 3.97 2.86
CA ILE A 47 -10.31 3.79 3.78
C ILE A 47 -10.58 5.14 4.44
N LYS A 48 -11.82 5.62 4.31
CA LYS A 48 -12.31 6.84 4.97
C LYS A 48 -13.25 6.44 6.10
N ASN A 49 -13.20 7.17 7.21
CA ASN A 49 -14.06 6.97 8.37
C ASN A 49 -14.05 5.50 8.88
N GLY A 50 -12.89 4.86 8.89
CA GLY A 50 -12.77 3.49 9.41
C GLY A 50 -13.13 3.48 10.90
N THR A 51 -14.21 2.79 11.26
CA THR A 51 -14.65 2.67 12.65
C THR A 51 -13.67 1.81 13.44
N VAL A 52 -13.33 2.26 14.64
CA VAL A 52 -12.51 1.49 15.57
C VAL A 52 -13.29 0.26 16.01
N ARG A 53 -12.69 -0.93 15.87
CA ARG A 53 -13.34 -2.18 16.28
C ARG A 53 -13.25 -2.32 17.79
N ARG A 54 -14.41 -2.30 18.45
CA ARG A 54 -14.55 -2.38 19.92
C ARG A 54 -15.06 -3.73 20.40
N ASP A 55 -15.30 -4.66 19.49
CA ASP A 55 -15.69 -6.03 19.81
C ASP A 55 -14.44 -6.85 20.13
N LEU A 56 -14.41 -7.50 21.29
CA LEU A 56 -13.28 -8.30 21.77
C LEU A 56 -12.99 -9.51 20.86
N ASP A 57 -13.98 -9.99 20.12
CA ASP A 57 -13.84 -11.12 19.20
C ASP A 57 -13.38 -10.68 17.79
N ASP A 58 -13.27 -9.36 17.54
CA ASP A 58 -12.79 -8.83 16.27
C ASP A 58 -11.25 -8.89 16.20
N LYS A 59 -10.72 -9.45 15.11
CA LYS A 59 -9.27 -9.53 14.83
C LYS A 59 -8.56 -8.17 14.99
N TRP A 60 -9.25 -7.08 14.69
CA TRP A 60 -8.74 -5.72 14.72
C TRP A 60 -9.18 -4.95 15.98
N TYR A 61 -9.59 -5.66 17.04
CA TYR A 61 -9.98 -5.07 18.32
C TYR A 61 -8.98 -4.03 18.82
N THR A 62 -9.48 -2.87 19.24
CA THR A 62 -8.68 -1.78 19.79
C THR A 62 -9.40 -1.21 21.00
N THR A 63 -8.70 -1.08 22.12
CA THR A 63 -9.25 -0.50 23.34
C THR A 63 -9.40 1.02 23.25
N GLU A 64 -10.29 1.61 24.06
CA GLU A 64 -10.40 3.08 24.20
C GLU A 64 -9.09 3.72 24.67
N LEU A 65 -8.30 2.99 25.48
CA LEU A 65 -7.00 3.47 25.95
C LEU A 65 -5.97 3.58 24.81
N GLU A 66 -5.97 2.63 23.88
CA GLU A 66 -5.05 2.64 22.73
C GLU A 66 -5.46 3.69 21.69
N PHE A 67 -6.76 3.91 21.50
CA PHE A 67 -7.28 4.90 20.58
C PHE A 67 -8.66 5.38 21.03
N SER A 68 -8.76 6.65 21.43
CA SER A 68 -9.96 7.20 22.09
C SER A 68 -11.07 7.66 21.15
N GLU A 69 -10.74 7.91 19.89
CA GLU A 69 -11.72 8.39 18.91
C GLU A 69 -12.52 7.21 18.33
N PRO A 70 -13.80 7.40 17.95
CA PRO A 70 -14.62 6.34 17.37
C PRO A 70 -14.19 5.92 15.96
N ASN A 71 -13.42 6.77 15.27
CA ASN A 71 -12.96 6.53 13.91
C ASN A 71 -11.47 6.87 13.76
N TYR A 72 -10.75 6.02 13.03
CA TYR A 72 -9.39 6.29 12.61
C TYR A 72 -9.34 7.46 11.60
N PRO A 73 -8.21 8.20 11.52
CA PRO A 73 -7.96 9.08 10.38
C PRO A 73 -8.03 8.28 9.06
N SER A 74 -8.24 8.95 7.93
CA SER A 74 -8.14 8.25 6.64
C SER A 74 -6.78 7.59 6.51
N TYR A 75 -6.74 6.35 6.05
CA TYR A 75 -5.55 5.53 5.90
C TYR A 75 -5.63 4.71 4.60
N CYS A 76 -4.50 4.17 4.15
CA CYS A 76 -4.46 3.20 3.07
C CYS A 76 -4.60 1.79 3.65
N GLN A 77 -5.47 0.97 3.06
CA GLN A 77 -5.65 -0.42 3.45
C GLN A 77 -4.33 -1.21 3.30
N GLY A 78 -4.07 -2.09 4.28
CA GLY A 78 -2.78 -2.74 4.49
C GLY A 78 -2.24 -3.62 3.35
N THR A 79 -3.07 -4.21 2.50
CA THR A 79 -2.63 -5.12 1.42
C THR A 79 -1.50 -4.53 0.59
N THR A 80 -1.65 -3.29 0.13
CA THR A 80 -0.60 -2.63 -0.64
C THR A 80 -0.75 -1.12 -0.65
N TYR A 81 0.39 -0.44 -0.53
CA TYR A 81 0.48 0.99 -0.70
C TYR A 81 1.89 1.40 -1.15
N LEU A 82 1.98 2.52 -1.85
CA LEU A 82 3.19 3.10 -2.41
C LEU A 82 3.57 4.36 -1.64
N LEU A 83 4.84 4.45 -1.30
CA LEU A 83 5.45 5.57 -0.61
C LEU A 83 6.69 6.07 -1.36
N SER A 84 6.96 7.37 -1.31
CA SER A 84 8.27 7.89 -1.69
C SER A 84 9.26 7.74 -0.54
N ALA A 85 10.56 7.59 -0.85
CA ALA A 85 11.60 7.58 0.19
C ALA A 85 11.60 8.87 1.03
N ARG A 86 11.18 10.01 0.46
CA ARG A 86 11.01 11.28 1.17
C ARG A 86 9.84 11.22 2.16
N THR A 87 8.73 10.60 1.75
CA THR A 87 7.57 10.39 2.61
C THR A 87 7.94 9.53 3.82
N ILE A 88 8.62 8.40 3.60
CA ILE A 88 9.04 7.51 4.69
C ILE A 88 9.93 8.26 5.70
N ARG A 89 10.91 9.05 5.23
CA ARG A 89 11.76 9.86 6.13
C ARG A 89 10.93 10.78 7.03
N ARG A 90 9.94 11.47 6.46
CA ARG A 90 9.06 12.38 7.20
C ARG A 90 8.20 11.64 8.23
N LEU A 91 7.66 10.47 7.87
CA LEU A 91 6.89 9.64 8.80
C LEU A 91 7.76 9.14 9.96
N LEU A 92 8.99 8.70 9.68
CA LEU A 92 9.93 8.25 10.71
C LEU A 92 10.41 9.39 11.62
N GLU A 93 10.54 10.60 11.09
CA GLU A 93 10.87 11.79 11.90
C GLU A 93 9.76 12.09 12.90
N VAL A 94 8.51 12.13 12.44
CA VAL A 94 7.34 12.29 13.30
C VAL A 94 7.23 11.15 14.32
N GLN A 95 7.42 9.91 13.88
CA GLN A 95 7.42 8.75 14.78
C GLN A 95 8.44 8.89 15.92
N ARG A 96 9.66 9.38 15.64
CA ARG A 96 10.70 9.55 16.67
C ARG A 96 10.40 10.69 17.65
N GLN A 97 9.55 11.63 17.26
CA GLN A 97 9.13 12.74 18.09
C GLN A 97 7.84 12.43 18.88
N ASP A 98 7.09 11.40 18.49
CA ASP A 98 5.87 10.99 19.18
C ASP A 98 6.26 10.27 20.49
N PRO A 99 5.84 10.78 21.67
CA PRO A 99 6.09 10.12 22.95
C PRO A 99 5.26 8.84 23.14
N LYS A 100 4.25 8.60 22.29
CA LYS A 100 3.42 7.40 22.35
C LYS A 100 4.13 6.19 21.72
N PRO A 101 3.90 4.97 22.24
CA PRO A 101 4.36 3.78 21.57
C PRO A 101 3.71 3.64 20.18
N PRO A 102 4.36 2.95 19.23
CA PRO A 102 3.76 2.64 17.93
C PRO A 102 2.40 1.95 18.09
N PHE A 103 1.41 2.41 17.31
CA PHE A 103 0.11 1.79 17.28
C PHE A 103 0.18 0.43 16.57
N VAL A 104 -0.59 -0.55 17.07
CA VAL A 104 -0.44 -1.97 16.70
C VAL A 104 -0.77 -2.26 15.22
N TRP A 105 -1.74 -1.53 14.65
CA TRP A 105 -2.15 -1.71 13.26
C TRP A 105 -1.28 -0.86 12.33
N GLU A 106 -0.34 -1.51 11.65
CA GLU A 106 0.69 -0.87 10.83
C GLU A 106 0.13 0.11 9.80
N ASP A 107 -0.90 -0.30 9.07
CA ASP A 107 -1.47 0.49 7.98
C ASP A 107 -2.18 1.76 8.51
N ILE A 108 -2.97 1.61 9.57
CA ILE A 108 -3.57 2.73 10.31
C ILE A 108 -2.48 3.64 10.90
N TYR A 109 -1.42 3.06 11.46
CA TYR A 109 -0.35 3.82 12.11
C TYR A 109 0.46 4.63 11.09
N PHE A 110 1.06 3.98 10.09
CA PHE A 110 1.95 4.62 9.12
C PHE A 110 1.20 5.53 8.15
N THR A 111 0.08 5.05 7.61
CA THR A 111 -0.62 5.75 6.53
C THR A 111 -1.79 6.60 7.01
N GLY A 112 -2.18 6.47 8.28
CA GLY A 112 -3.23 7.28 8.91
C GLY A 112 -2.66 8.24 9.96
N ILE A 113 -2.24 7.71 11.12
CA ILE A 113 -1.83 8.50 12.29
C ILE A 113 -0.59 9.35 11.98
N LEU A 114 0.52 8.70 11.61
CA LEU A 114 1.77 9.40 11.28
C LEU A 114 1.61 10.28 10.04
N ALA A 115 0.84 9.83 9.05
CA ALA A 115 0.57 10.63 7.84
C ALA A 115 -0.18 11.92 8.16
N LYS A 116 -1.18 11.87 9.06
CA LYS A 116 -1.93 13.04 9.52
C LYS A 116 -1.02 14.01 10.29
N GLN A 117 -0.25 13.51 11.26
CA GLN A 117 0.71 14.31 12.02
C GLN A 117 1.79 14.93 11.11
N ALA A 118 2.26 14.19 10.11
CA ALA A 118 3.24 14.65 9.13
C ALA A 118 2.63 15.49 8.00
N HIS A 119 1.33 15.80 8.00
CA HIS A 119 0.66 16.50 6.89
C HIS A 119 0.96 15.90 5.51
N VAL A 120 1.01 14.58 5.43
CA VAL A 120 1.18 13.82 4.19
C VAL A 120 -0.19 13.54 3.58
N LYS A 121 -0.34 13.82 2.28
CA LYS A 121 -1.59 13.56 1.56
C LYS A 121 -1.72 12.08 1.21
N LEU A 122 -2.95 11.59 1.24
CA LEU A 122 -3.31 10.31 0.63
C LEU A 122 -3.84 10.53 -0.78
N SER A 123 -3.48 9.64 -1.70
CA SER A 123 -3.89 9.68 -3.09
C SER A 123 -4.42 8.31 -3.52
N GLY A 124 -5.71 8.26 -3.85
CA GLY A 124 -6.44 7.02 -4.04
C GLY A 124 -5.94 6.20 -5.23
N MET A 125 -5.79 4.89 -4.98
CA MET A 125 -5.60 3.83 -5.96
C MET A 125 -6.75 2.81 -5.91
N ASN A 126 -7.91 3.19 -5.35
CA ASN A 126 -9.04 2.29 -5.12
C ASN A 126 -9.52 1.58 -6.40
N SER A 127 -9.42 2.23 -7.57
CA SER A 127 -9.76 1.60 -8.86
C SER A 127 -8.70 0.62 -9.37
N MET A 128 -7.50 0.61 -8.77
CA MET A 128 -6.35 -0.21 -9.15
C MET A 128 -6.01 -1.29 -8.12
N ILE A 129 -6.53 -1.26 -6.91
CA ILE A 129 -6.30 -2.31 -5.91
C ILE A 129 -7.61 -3.09 -5.74
N ARG A 130 -7.54 -4.42 -5.69
CA ARG A 130 -8.70 -5.31 -5.50
C ARG A 130 -8.50 -6.12 -4.24
N LEU A 131 -9.49 -6.12 -3.35
CA LEU A 131 -9.39 -6.84 -2.07
C LEU A 131 -9.88 -8.29 -2.18
N ASP A 132 -10.89 -8.52 -3.01
CA ASP A 132 -11.49 -9.85 -3.21
C ASP A 132 -11.63 -10.11 -4.71
N TYR A 133 -10.73 -10.88 -5.31
CA TYR A 133 -10.87 -11.27 -6.72
C TYR A 133 -10.46 -12.71 -7.00
N HIS A 134 -11.35 -13.41 -7.70
CA HIS A 134 -11.23 -14.79 -8.20
C HIS A 134 -11.59 -14.77 -9.72
N PRO A 135 -11.08 -15.71 -10.55
CA PRO A 135 -10.42 -15.58 -11.88
C PRO A 135 -11.34 -15.26 -13.11
N PRO A 136 -10.83 -15.11 -14.37
CA PRO A 136 -9.45 -15.16 -14.87
C PRO A 136 -8.89 -13.79 -15.29
N ILE A 137 -7.56 -13.64 -15.14
CA ILE A 137 -6.80 -12.48 -15.60
C ILE A 137 -6.93 -12.36 -17.13
N ARG A 138 -7.55 -11.30 -17.66
CA ARG A 138 -7.62 -11.03 -19.11
C ARG A 138 -6.69 -9.89 -19.54
N LYS A 139 -6.42 -9.81 -20.84
CA LYS A 139 -5.62 -8.76 -21.48
C LYS A 139 -6.31 -7.39 -21.29
N GLY A 140 -5.58 -6.36 -20.84
CA GLY A 140 -6.11 -5.01 -20.60
C GLY A 140 -6.45 -4.66 -19.14
N TRP A 141 -6.07 -5.52 -18.19
CA TRP A 141 -6.46 -5.38 -16.79
C TRP A 141 -5.48 -4.50 -15.99
N TYR A 142 -5.99 -3.39 -15.45
CA TYR A 142 -5.23 -2.39 -14.69
C TYR A 142 -5.48 -2.51 -13.18
N PHE A 143 -5.03 -3.60 -12.56
CA PHE A 143 -4.79 -3.60 -11.12
C PHE A 143 -3.30 -3.48 -10.82
N VAL A 144 -2.94 -2.90 -9.68
CA VAL A 144 -1.60 -2.86 -9.11
C VAL A 144 -1.43 -3.99 -8.10
N GLY A 145 -2.47 -4.36 -7.34
CA GLY A 145 -2.45 -5.47 -6.39
C GLY A 145 -3.82 -6.16 -6.22
N THR A 146 -3.81 -7.47 -5.94
CA THR A 146 -4.97 -8.25 -5.47
C THR A 146 -4.61 -9.08 -4.24
N HIS A 147 -5.50 -9.17 -3.24
CA HIS A 147 -5.27 -9.79 -1.92
C HIS A 147 -6.02 -11.12 -1.73
N ASN A 148 -5.74 -11.83 -0.63
CA ASN A 148 -6.45 -13.04 -0.17
C ASN A 148 -6.43 -14.18 -1.21
N LEU A 149 -5.30 -14.35 -1.89
CA LEU A 149 -5.11 -15.41 -2.87
C LEU A 149 -4.43 -16.62 -2.23
N SER A 150 -4.97 -17.82 -2.48
CA SER A 150 -4.26 -19.06 -2.18
C SER A 150 -2.92 -19.11 -2.93
N GLN A 151 -1.95 -19.86 -2.41
CA GLN A 151 -0.64 -20.02 -3.08
C GLN A 151 -0.79 -20.53 -4.53
N ALA A 152 -1.76 -21.42 -4.78
CA ALA A 152 -2.08 -21.90 -6.13
C ALA A 152 -2.56 -20.76 -7.04
N ASN A 153 -3.43 -19.88 -6.52
CA ASN A 153 -3.93 -18.72 -7.28
C ASN A 153 -2.84 -17.66 -7.50
N LEU A 154 -1.96 -17.42 -6.52
CA LEU A 154 -0.80 -16.56 -6.68
C LEU A 154 0.12 -17.06 -7.80
N LYS A 155 0.43 -18.37 -7.78
CA LYS A 155 1.28 -19.00 -8.80
C LYS A 155 0.64 -18.92 -10.19
N ASN A 156 -0.62 -19.32 -10.31
CA ASN A 156 -1.34 -19.31 -11.58
C ASN A 156 -1.48 -17.89 -12.13
N GLY A 157 -1.87 -16.94 -11.28
CA GLY A 157 -2.01 -15.54 -11.67
C GLY A 157 -0.70 -14.90 -12.11
N SER A 158 0.37 -15.13 -11.33
CA SER A 158 1.71 -14.66 -11.66
C SER A 158 2.19 -15.22 -13.00
N GLN A 159 1.92 -16.50 -13.28
CA GLN A 159 2.26 -17.12 -14.56
C GLN A 159 1.51 -16.49 -15.74
N ILE A 160 0.23 -16.14 -15.57
CA ILE A 160 -0.55 -15.45 -16.61
C ILE A 160 0.00 -14.06 -16.87
N ILE A 161 0.31 -13.28 -15.82
CA ILE A 161 0.92 -11.95 -15.98
C ILE A 161 2.29 -12.08 -16.66
N TRP A 162 3.12 -13.02 -16.21
CA TRP A 162 4.44 -13.28 -16.79
C TRP A 162 4.38 -13.66 -18.28
N ASN A 163 3.49 -14.58 -18.64
CA ASN A 163 3.28 -14.99 -20.03
C ASN A 163 2.76 -13.83 -20.87
N SER A 164 1.85 -13.03 -20.31
CA SER A 164 1.34 -11.83 -20.98
C SER A 164 2.48 -10.85 -21.26
N MET A 165 3.40 -10.65 -20.31
CA MET A 165 4.57 -9.77 -20.49
C MET A 165 5.56 -10.30 -21.54
N ARG A 166 5.81 -11.61 -21.59
CA ARG A 166 6.71 -12.21 -22.59
C ARG A 166 6.23 -12.04 -24.03
N ASN A 167 4.92 -11.95 -24.24
CA ASN A 167 4.33 -11.71 -25.56
C ASN A 167 4.29 -10.21 -25.94
N TYR A 168 4.72 -9.30 -25.06
CA TYR A 168 5.01 -7.90 -25.38
C TYR A 168 6.50 -7.76 -25.76
N THR A 169 6.93 -8.37 -26.87
CA THR A 169 8.29 -8.26 -27.42
C THR A 169 8.58 -6.96 -28.17
N SER A 170 7.85 -5.88 -27.88
CA SER A 170 8.26 -4.53 -28.28
C SER A 170 7.83 -3.54 -27.21
N LEU A 171 8.76 -3.24 -26.29
CA LEU A 171 8.72 -1.96 -25.60
C LEU A 171 8.79 -0.89 -26.70
N PRO A 172 7.89 0.11 -26.74
CA PRO A 172 8.18 1.31 -27.52
C PRO A 172 9.50 1.85 -26.99
N THR A 173 10.51 1.90 -27.85
CA THR A 173 11.76 2.60 -27.60
C THR A 173 11.39 4.04 -27.20
N ILE A 174 11.96 4.50 -26.09
CA ILE A 174 11.86 5.89 -25.63
C ILE A 174 12.48 6.81 -26.68
#